data_AF-A9L6T3-F1
#
_entry.id   AF-A9L6T3-F1
#
_cell.length_a   1.000
_cell.length_b   1.000
_cell.length_c   1.000
_cell.angle_alpha   90.00
_cell.angle_beta   90.00
_cell.angle_gamma   90.00
#
_symmetry.space_group_name_H-M   'P 1'
#
loop_
_entity.id
_entity.type
_entity.pdbx_description
1 polymer ?
#
loop_
_entity_poly.entity_id
_entity_poly.type
_entity_poly.pdbx_seq_one_letter_code
_entity_poly.pdbx_strand_id
1 'polypeptide(L)'
;MNTTESNSIAVAVYEEAYQRLLERPDVKKALFRLEIAQAKHDSVSRKLGNGSSVVSLDDLSFLESELVAAKADFESRVREIAILKER
;
A
#
# COMPACT_ATOMS: atom_id res chain seq x y z
N MET A 1 -31.51 -20.70 -7.04
CA MET A 1 -30.03 -20.76 -7.02
C MET A 1 -29.52 -19.57 -7.80
N ASN A 2 -28.73 -18.67 -7.19
CA ASN A 2 -27.52 -18.10 -7.81
C ASN A 2 -26.96 -16.83 -7.09
N THR A 3 -26.91 -16.83 -5.76
CA THR A 3 -26.20 -15.78 -5.01
C THR A 3 -24.67 -16.01 -5.02
N THR A 4 -24.23 -17.25 -5.14
CA THR A 4 -22.80 -17.62 -5.12
C THR A 4 -22.07 -17.28 -6.43
N GLU A 5 -22.64 -17.55 -7.62
CA GLU A 5 -21.96 -17.18 -8.87
C GLU A 5 -22.02 -15.67 -9.13
N SER A 6 -23.12 -15.01 -8.73
CA SER A 6 -23.22 -13.53 -8.79
C SER A 6 -22.14 -12.85 -7.94
N ASN A 7 -21.87 -13.37 -6.73
CA ASN A 7 -20.78 -12.88 -5.89
C ASN A 7 -19.39 -13.20 -6.48
N SER A 8 -19.21 -14.40 -7.06
CA SER A 8 -17.95 -14.79 -7.69
C SER A 8 -17.59 -13.92 -8.90
N ILE A 9 -18.58 -13.56 -9.72
CA ILE A 9 -18.40 -12.68 -10.88
C ILE A 9 -18.08 -11.25 -10.42
N ALA A 10 -18.79 -10.74 -9.40
CA ALA A 10 -18.51 -9.41 -8.86
C ALA A 10 -17.08 -9.32 -8.32
N VAL A 11 -16.63 -10.29 -7.52
CA VAL A 11 -15.26 -10.33 -6.99
C VAL A 11 -14.21 -10.35 -8.10
N ALA A 12 -14.40 -11.16 -9.15
CA ALA A 12 -13.48 -11.22 -10.28
C ALA A 12 -13.38 -9.89 -11.05
N VAL A 13 -14.51 -9.19 -11.25
CA VAL A 13 -14.54 -7.88 -11.92
C VAL A 13 -13.84 -6.81 -11.08
N TYR A 14 -14.03 -6.81 -9.75
CA TYR A 14 -13.32 -5.90 -8.84
C TYR A 14 -11.81 -6.16 -8.81
N GLU A 15 -11.39 -7.43 -8.79
CA GLU A 15 -9.98 -7.83 -8.83
C GLU A 15 -9.30 -7.31 -10.11
N GLU A 16 -9.89 -7.53 -11.29
CA GLU A 16 -9.32 -7.02 -12.54
C GLU A 16 -9.24 -5.49 -12.58
N ALA A 17 -10.28 -4.79 -12.12
CA ALA A 17 -10.29 -3.34 -12.07
C ALA A 17 -9.20 -2.79 -11.13
N TYR A 18 -8.97 -3.47 -10.01
CA TYR A 18 -7.91 -3.17 -9.05
C TYR A 18 -6.52 -3.43 -9.65
N GLN A 19 -6.29 -4.58 -10.29
CA GLN A 19 -5.02 -4.88 -10.96
C GLN A 19 -4.70 -3.84 -12.06
N ARG A 20 -5.68 -3.46 -12.87
CA ARG A 20 -5.51 -2.40 -13.87
C ARG A 20 -5.18 -1.03 -13.25
N LEU A 21 -5.69 -0.76 -12.05
CA LEU A 21 -5.37 0.47 -11.32
C LEU A 21 -3.92 0.46 -10.83
N LEU A 22 -3.45 -0.68 -10.31
CA LEU A 22 -2.07 -0.84 -9.85
C LEU A 22 -1.03 -0.71 -10.98
N GLU A 23 -1.39 -1.07 -12.20
CA GLU A 23 -0.48 -0.92 -13.37
C GLU A 23 -0.32 0.52 -13.86
N ARG A 24 -1.10 1.48 -13.34
CA ARG A 24 -0.90 2.88 -13.72
C ARG A 24 0.44 3.41 -13.19
N PRO A 25 1.23 4.13 -13.99
CA PRO A 25 2.60 4.51 -13.61
C PRO A 25 2.71 5.28 -12.28
N ASP A 26 1.76 6.16 -12.00
CA ASP A 26 1.68 6.95 -10.78
C ASP A 26 1.30 6.12 -9.56
N VAL A 27 0.30 5.23 -9.69
CA VAL A 27 -0.09 4.27 -8.65
C VAL A 27 1.04 3.30 -8.36
N LYS A 28 1.65 2.74 -9.41
CA LYS A 28 2.79 1.81 -9.32
C LYS A 28 3.97 2.43 -8.59
N LYS A 29 4.29 3.70 -8.91
CA LYS A 29 5.34 4.45 -8.23
C LYS A 29 5.02 4.71 -6.76
N ALA A 30 3.77 5.05 -6.43
CA ALA A 30 3.34 5.26 -5.05
C ALA A 30 3.32 3.93 -4.26
N LEU A 31 2.87 2.84 -4.87
CA LEU A 31 2.91 1.49 -4.29
C LEU A 31 4.34 1.07 -3.98
N PHE A 32 5.26 1.25 -4.93
CA PHE A 32 6.67 0.91 -4.72
C PHE A 32 7.31 1.70 -3.55
N ARG A 33 6.93 2.98 -3.39
CA ARG A 33 7.38 3.79 -2.24
C ARG A 33 6.81 3.26 -0.93
N LEU A 34 5.54 2.88 -0.90
CA LEU A 34 4.89 2.26 0.24
C LEU A 34 5.58 0.95 0.64
N GLU A 35 5.85 0.08 -0.34
CA GLU A 35 6.57 -1.19 -0.13
C GLU A 35 7.98 -0.97 0.45
N ILE A 36 8.73 0.02 -0.07
CA ILE A 36 10.05 0.39 0.46
C ILE A 36 9.94 0.90 1.90
N ALA A 37 8.98 1.79 2.18
CA ALA A 37 8.79 2.35 3.51
C ALA A 37 8.46 1.23 4.52
N GLN A 38 7.57 0.31 4.14
CA GLN A 38 7.22 -0.86 4.94
C GLN A 38 8.44 -1.76 5.19
N ALA A 39 9.21 -2.08 4.15
CA ALA A 39 10.39 -2.92 4.28
C ALA A 39 11.46 -2.31 5.21
N LYS A 40 11.66 -0.99 5.16
CA LYS A 40 12.56 -0.27 6.07
C LYS A 40 12.05 -0.31 7.51
N HIS A 41 10.79 0.05 7.71
CA HIS A 41 10.14 0.00 9.02
C HIS A 41 10.28 -1.38 9.65
N ASP A 42 9.92 -2.44 8.93
CA ASP A 42 9.97 -3.81 9.44
C ASP A 42 11.39 -4.27 9.72
N SER A 43 12.36 -3.82 8.93
CA SER A 43 13.78 -4.10 9.15
C SER A 43 14.27 -3.49 10.46
N VAL A 44 13.94 -2.22 10.73
CA VAL A 44 14.31 -1.55 11.98
C VAL A 44 13.56 -2.13 13.18
N SER A 45 12.25 -2.37 13.04
CA SER A 45 11.42 -3.00 14.08
C SER A 45 11.99 -4.36 14.50
N ARG A 46 12.35 -5.22 13.53
CA ARG A 46 13.00 -6.52 13.83
C ARG A 46 14.35 -6.35 14.53
N LYS A 47 15.18 -5.40 14.10
CA LYS A 47 16.49 -5.16 14.73
C LYS A 47 16.33 -4.71 16.18
N LEU A 48 15.39 -3.82 16.46
CA LEU A 48 15.06 -3.38 17.82
C LEU A 48 14.52 -4.53 18.67
N GLY A 49 13.60 -5.33 18.12
CA GLY A 49 13.07 -6.53 18.80
C GLY A 49 14.15 -7.57 19.13
N ASN A 50 15.22 -7.62 18.34
CA ASN A 50 16.38 -8.48 18.58
C ASN A 50 17.45 -7.84 19.48
N GLY A 51 17.19 -6.65 20.06
CA GLY A 51 18.12 -5.97 20.97
C GLY A 51 19.31 -5.32 20.27
N SER A 52 19.22 -5.02 18.97
CA SER A 52 20.29 -4.33 18.25
C SER A 52 20.49 -2.90 18.77
N SER A 53 21.75 -2.52 18.99
CA SER A 53 22.16 -1.14 19.34
C SER A 53 22.49 -0.26 18.13
N VAL A 54 22.40 -0.82 16.91
CA VAL A 54 22.75 -0.13 15.65
C VAL A 54 21.59 0.74 15.13
N VAL A 55 20.40 0.55 15.68
CA VAL A 55 19.19 1.32 15.37
C VAL A 55 18.54 1.80 16.66
N SER A 56 17.81 2.90 16.58
CA SER A 56 17.17 3.56 17.71
C SER A 56 15.64 3.57 17.58
N LEU A 57 14.96 3.91 18.68
CA LEU A 57 13.52 4.18 18.64
C LEU A 57 13.20 5.43 17.80
N ASP A 58 14.13 6.38 17.71
CA ASP A 58 13.97 7.56 16.85
C ASP A 58 13.98 7.17 15.37
N ASP A 59 14.86 6.24 14.97
CA ASP A 59 14.87 5.68 13.61
C ASP A 59 13.54 5.00 13.28
N LEU A 60 12.96 4.27 14.25
CA LEU A 60 11.66 3.64 14.08
C LEU A 60 10.55 4.68 13.93
N SER A 61 10.51 5.70 14.79
CA SER A 61 9.49 6.76 14.75
C SER A 61 9.55 7.57 13.45
N PHE A 62 10.75 7.86 12.95
CA PHE A 62 10.94 8.48 11.64
C PHE A 62 10.37 7.59 10.51
N LEU A 63 10.68 6.29 10.53
CA LEU A 63 10.18 5.35 9.53
C LEU A 63 8.68 5.11 9.61
N GLU A 64 8.08 5.15 10.80
CA GLU A 64 6.63 5.13 10.98
C GLU A 64 5.98 6.34 10.30
N SER A 65 6.57 7.53 10.47
CA SER A 65 6.10 8.75 9.80
C SER A 65 6.19 8.65 8.28
N GLU A 66 7.31 8.14 7.76
CA GLU A 66 7.51 7.89 6.32
C GLU A 66 6.50 6.85 5.78
N LEU A 67 6.22 5.80 6.55
CA LEU A 67 5.24 4.78 6.18
C LEU A 67 3.82 5.36 6.11
N VAL A 68 3.43 6.18 7.09
CA VAL A 68 2.15 6.89 7.09
C VAL A 68 2.04 7.82 5.88
N ALA A 69 3.09 8.59 5.58
CA ALA A 69 3.11 9.47 4.42
C ALA A 69 3.00 8.71 3.09
N ALA A 70 3.74 7.60 2.94
CA ALA A 70 3.71 6.77 1.74
C ALA A 70 2.34 6.11 1.54
N LYS A 71 1.69 5.66 2.63
CA LYS A 71 0.33 5.13 2.58
C LYS A 71 -0.67 6.19 2.13
N ALA A 72 -0.58 7.41 2.68
CA ALA A 72 -1.45 8.51 2.30
C ALA A 72 -1.29 8.90 0.82
N ASP A 73 -0.06 8.94 0.29
CA ASP A 73 0.22 9.19 -1.13
C ASP A 73 -0.40 8.10 -2.02
N PHE A 74 -0.16 6.82 -1.70
CA PHE A 74 -0.74 5.70 -2.45
C PHE A 74 -2.27 5.75 -2.49
N GLU A 75 -2.91 5.91 -1.34
CA GLU A 75 -4.36 6.01 -1.27
C GLU A 75 -4.89 7.23 -2.03
N SER A 76 -4.19 8.37 -1.98
CA SER A 76 -4.57 9.56 -2.75
C SER A 76 -4.51 9.31 -4.25
N ARG A 77 -3.48 8.62 -4.76
CA ARG A 77 -3.36 8.27 -6.19
C ARG A 77 -4.45 7.32 -6.64
N VAL A 78 -4.75 6.31 -5.82
CA VAL A 78 -5.86 5.39 -6.07
C VAL A 78 -7.19 6.16 -6.14
N ARG A 79 -7.45 7.08 -5.19
CA ARG A 79 -8.67 7.89 -5.16
C ARG A 79 -8.78 8.86 -6.35
N GLU A 80 -7.71 9.59 -6.66
CA GLU A 80 -7.66 10.54 -7.79
C GLU A 80 -8.06 9.85 -9.10
N ILE A 81 -7.56 8.63 -9.31
CA ILE A 81 -7.82 7.88 -10.52
C ILE A 81 -9.23 7.30 -10.56
N ALA A 82 -9.76 6.85 -9.42
CA ALA A 82 -11.13 6.39 -9.33
C ALA A 82 -12.11 7.51 -9.73
N ILE A 83 -11.89 8.74 -9.23
CA ILE A 83 -12.71 9.92 -9.52
C ILE A 83 -12.59 10.35 -10.99
N LEU A 84 -11.39 10.31 -11.58
CA LEU A 84 -11.18 10.67 -12.98
C LEU A 84 -11.86 9.71 -13.99
N LYS A 85 -12.28 8.51 -13.57
CA LYS A 85 -13.06 7.59 -14.41
C LYS A 85 -14.57 7.85 -14.37
N GLU A 86 -15.06 8.63 -13.41
CA GLU A 86 -16.48 8.97 -13.24
C GLU A 86 -16.88 10.30 -13.91
N ARG A 87 -15.93 10.97 -14.57
CA ARG A 87 -16.14 12.19 -15.37
C ARG A 87 -16.07 11.90 -16.86
#